data_AF-A0A7C5T3E6-F1
#
_entry.id   AF-A0A7C5T3E6-F1
#
_cell.length_a   1.000
_cell.length_b   1.000
_cell.length_c   1.000
_cell.angle_alpha   90.00
_cell.angle_beta   90.00
_cell.angle_gamma   90.00
#
_symmetry.space_group_name_H-M   'P 1'
#
loop_
_entity.id
_entity.type
_entity.pdbx_description
1 polymer ?
#
loop_
_entity_poly.entity_id
_entity_poly.type
_entity_poly.pdbx_seq_one_letter_code
_entity_poly.pdbx_strand_id
1 'polypeptide(L)'
;MKPGEELGLNEIEKLDLGEDFKFVLSRALGGANVYIVGPPGSGKTAMLRKLGLYLSRVGKEGLYLKLEWVKYGWGLSDYVRHYGEKARELAGLSGSGIILLDDGELLWRYGAVYRNLVRDLKGRQIVGAFREFDVDAATILFGDGFTIYLERQQAATPAAKAPLGLGFLGKTTEVIVL
;
A
#
# COMPACT_ATOMS: atom_id res chain seq x y z
N MET A 1 11.41 -0.02 -16.86
CA MET A 1 9.98 0.12 -16.51
C MET A 1 9.84 1.19 -15.45
N LYS A 2 8.82 2.06 -15.53
CA LYS A 2 8.53 3.00 -14.44
C LYS A 2 8.11 2.22 -13.19
N PRO A 3 8.50 2.65 -11.97
CA PRO A 3 7.98 2.07 -10.74
C PRO A 3 6.44 2.08 -10.73
N GLY A 4 5.82 1.07 -10.13
CA GLY A 4 4.35 0.97 -10.06
C GLY A 4 3.64 2.17 -9.40
N GLU A 5 4.38 3.01 -8.68
CA GLU A 5 3.92 4.27 -8.08
C GLU A 5 3.70 5.40 -9.12
N GLU A 6 4.37 5.36 -10.26
CA GLU A 6 4.36 6.42 -11.27
C GLU A 6 3.41 6.15 -12.44
N LEU A 7 2.83 4.94 -12.50
CA LEU A 7 1.92 4.54 -13.56
C LEU A 7 0.55 5.23 -13.39
N GLY A 8 -0.05 5.73 -14.46
CA GLY A 8 -1.47 6.14 -14.46
C GLY A 8 -2.41 4.93 -14.41
N LEU A 9 -3.69 5.14 -14.12
CA LEU A 9 -4.69 4.05 -14.09
C LEU A 9 -4.76 3.27 -15.41
N ASN A 10 -4.67 3.96 -16.54
CA ASN A 10 -4.69 3.32 -17.87
C ASN A 10 -3.47 2.41 -18.11
N GLU A 11 -2.32 2.73 -17.50
CA GLU A 11 -1.12 1.90 -17.58
C GLU A 11 -1.25 0.71 -16.61
N ILE A 12 -1.74 0.94 -15.39
CA ILE A 12 -2.02 -0.10 -14.39
C ILE A 12 -3.00 -1.15 -14.93
N GLU A 13 -4.05 -0.73 -15.64
CA GLU A 13 -5.03 -1.63 -16.22
C GLU A 13 -4.39 -2.67 -17.15
N LYS A 14 -3.44 -2.23 -17.98
CA LYS A 14 -2.79 -3.05 -19.02
C LYS A 14 -1.75 -4.03 -18.47
N LEU A 15 -1.33 -3.90 -17.21
CA LEU A 15 -0.33 -4.79 -16.61
C LEU A 15 -0.89 -6.21 -16.49
N ASP A 16 -0.23 -7.20 -17.07
CA ASP A 16 -0.52 -8.60 -16.73
C ASP A 16 0.19 -8.96 -15.42
N LEU A 17 -0.60 -9.27 -14.39
CA LEU A 17 -0.12 -9.68 -13.07
C LEU A 17 -0.37 -11.17 -12.79
N GLY A 18 -0.78 -11.92 -13.81
CA GLY A 18 -0.94 -13.37 -13.74
C GLY A 18 -1.99 -13.86 -12.77
N GLU A 19 -1.84 -15.12 -12.35
CA GLU A 19 -2.78 -15.83 -11.47
C GLU A 19 -2.78 -15.27 -10.04
N ASP A 20 -1.63 -14.79 -9.55
CA ASP A 20 -1.50 -14.20 -8.20
C ASP A 20 -2.51 -13.06 -7.99
N PHE A 21 -2.65 -12.19 -9.00
CA PHE A 21 -3.64 -11.12 -8.96
C PHE A 21 -5.09 -11.65 -8.90
N LYS A 22 -5.42 -12.69 -9.67
CA LYS A 22 -6.76 -13.28 -9.67
C LYS A 22 -7.09 -13.91 -8.30
N PHE A 23 -6.12 -14.60 -7.70
CA PHE A 23 -6.25 -15.15 -6.35
C PHE A 23 -6.48 -14.04 -5.32
N VAL A 24 -5.64 -13.01 -5.33
CA VAL A 24 -5.76 -11.87 -4.41
C VAL A 24 -7.11 -11.16 -4.59
N LEU A 25 -7.53 -10.90 -5.82
CA LEU A 25 -8.82 -10.28 -6.13
C LEU A 25 -9.98 -11.12 -5.61
N SER A 26 -9.95 -12.44 -5.83
CA SER A 26 -10.97 -13.36 -5.32
C SER A 26 -11.09 -13.31 -3.80
N ARG A 27 -9.96 -13.37 -3.09
CA ARG A 27 -9.92 -13.27 -1.62
C ARG A 27 -10.45 -11.93 -1.12
N ALA A 28 -10.05 -10.83 -1.75
CA ALA A 28 -10.52 -9.49 -1.40
C ALA A 28 -12.03 -9.34 -1.65
N LEU A 29 -12.56 -9.84 -2.77
CA LEU A 29 -14.00 -9.82 -3.06
C LEU A 29 -14.81 -10.67 -2.06
N GLY A 30 -14.22 -11.76 -1.56
CA GLY A 30 -14.78 -12.58 -0.49
C GLY A 30 -14.73 -11.94 0.90
N GLY A 31 -14.23 -10.70 1.03
CA GLY A 31 -14.18 -9.97 2.31
C GLY A 31 -12.98 -10.31 3.20
N ALA A 32 -12.04 -11.13 2.73
CA ALA A 32 -10.85 -11.46 3.50
C ALA A 32 -9.85 -10.29 3.52
N ASN A 33 -9.12 -10.17 4.64
CA ASN A 33 -7.89 -9.37 4.61
C ASN A 33 -6.87 -10.04 3.68
N VAL A 34 -6.08 -9.24 2.96
CA VAL A 34 -5.02 -9.74 2.09
C VAL A 34 -3.74 -8.96 2.33
N TYR A 35 -2.63 -9.68 2.50
CA TYR A 35 -1.32 -9.11 2.75
C TYR A 35 -0.36 -9.48 1.62
N ILE A 36 -0.01 -8.50 0.80
CA ILE A 36 0.87 -8.64 -0.35
C ILE A 36 2.28 -8.25 0.09
N VAL A 37 3.18 -9.22 0.20
CA VAL A 37 4.52 -9.06 0.78
C VAL A 37 5.58 -9.21 -0.30
N GLY A 38 6.70 -8.50 -0.21
CA GLY A 38 7.82 -8.69 -1.13
C GLY A 38 8.80 -7.52 -1.16
N PRO A 39 9.97 -7.66 -1.80
CA PRO A 39 10.99 -6.62 -1.83
C PRO A 39 10.52 -5.39 -2.65
N PRO A 40 11.14 -4.21 -2.48
CA PRO A 40 10.80 -3.09 -3.34
C PRO A 40 11.14 -3.42 -4.81
N GLY A 41 10.29 -2.96 -5.73
CA GLY A 41 10.33 -3.38 -7.14
C GLY A 41 9.55 -4.65 -7.48
N SER A 42 9.03 -5.42 -6.52
CA SER A 42 8.26 -6.66 -6.80
C SER A 42 6.84 -6.44 -7.35
N GLY A 43 6.43 -5.19 -7.58
CA GLY A 43 5.11 -4.88 -8.15
C GLY A 43 3.96 -4.77 -7.14
N LYS A 44 4.19 -4.86 -5.82
CA LYS A 44 3.12 -4.78 -4.79
C LYS A 44 2.20 -3.58 -4.96
N THR A 45 2.75 -2.38 -5.11
CA THR A 45 1.96 -1.15 -5.29
C THR A 45 1.16 -1.19 -6.59
N ALA A 46 1.72 -1.73 -7.68
CA ALA A 46 0.98 -1.90 -8.93
C ALA A 46 -0.18 -2.90 -8.77
N MET A 47 0.06 -4.02 -8.09
CA MET A 47 -0.98 -5.00 -7.75
C MET A 47 -2.08 -4.38 -6.88
N LEU A 48 -1.70 -3.66 -5.82
CA LEU A 48 -2.63 -2.99 -4.92
C LEU A 48 -3.51 -1.96 -5.65
N ARG A 49 -2.90 -1.12 -6.50
CA ARG A 49 -3.63 -0.12 -7.29
C ARG A 49 -4.53 -0.77 -8.34
N LYS A 50 -4.08 -1.85 -9.00
CA LYS A 50 -4.90 -2.61 -9.94
C LYS A 50 -6.10 -3.26 -9.25
N LEU A 51 -5.93 -3.77 -8.02
CA LEU A 51 -7.05 -4.27 -7.22
C LEU A 51 -8.07 -3.18 -6.97
N GLY A 52 -7.63 -1.96 -6.61
CA GLY A 52 -8.54 -0.82 -6.45
C GLY A 52 -9.38 -0.54 -7.68
N LEU A 53 -8.73 -0.51 -8.86
CA LEU A 53 -9.43 -0.26 -10.11
C LEU A 53 -10.51 -1.32 -10.36
N TYR A 54 -10.19 -2.59 -10.12
CA TYR A 54 -11.14 -3.70 -10.32
C TYR A 54 -12.26 -3.70 -9.28
N LEU A 55 -11.95 -3.47 -8.01
CA LEU A 55 -12.93 -3.36 -6.92
C LEU A 55 -13.93 -2.23 -7.21
N SER A 56 -13.44 -1.07 -7.67
CA SER A 56 -14.28 0.07 -8.06
C SER A 56 -15.22 -0.28 -9.22
N ARG A 57 -14.72 -0.98 -10.25
CA ARG A 57 -15.53 -1.42 -11.41
C ARG A 57 -16.66 -2.38 -11.06
N VAL A 58 -16.49 -3.19 -10.02
CA VAL A 58 -17.54 -4.08 -9.52
C VAL A 58 -18.41 -3.42 -8.44
N GLY A 59 -18.31 -2.09 -8.28
CA GLY A 59 -19.15 -1.29 -7.38
C GLY A 59 -18.77 -1.38 -5.91
N LYS A 60 -17.56 -1.84 -5.57
CA LYS A 60 -17.06 -1.79 -4.19
C LYS A 60 -16.53 -0.39 -3.89
N GLU A 61 -16.85 0.08 -2.69
CA GLU A 61 -16.27 1.30 -2.14
C GLU A 61 -15.00 0.99 -1.36
N GLY A 62 -14.13 1.98 -1.25
CA GLY A 62 -12.89 1.86 -0.50
C GLY A 62 -12.00 3.08 -0.62
N LEU A 63 -10.83 3.00 -0.01
CA LEU A 63 -9.85 4.06 0.01
C LEU A 63 -8.45 3.50 -0.20
N TYR A 64 -7.71 4.11 -1.13
CA TYR A 64 -6.27 3.90 -1.23
C TYR A 64 -5.51 4.81 -0.27
N LEU A 65 -4.78 4.19 0.65
CA LEU A 65 -4.08 4.86 1.72
C LEU A 65 -2.57 4.64 1.62
N LYS A 66 -1.84 5.70 1.25
CA LYS A 66 -0.37 5.69 1.21
C LYS A 66 0.18 6.27 2.50
N LEU A 67 0.77 5.41 3.35
CA LEU A 67 1.20 5.79 4.70
C LEU A 67 2.32 6.84 4.73
N GLU A 68 3.12 6.93 3.67
CA GLU A 68 4.16 7.97 3.52
C GLU A 68 3.57 9.40 3.47
N TRP A 69 2.28 9.56 3.15
CA TRP A 69 1.63 10.86 3.07
C TRP A 69 1.02 11.31 4.40
N VAL A 70 0.72 10.36 5.27
CA VAL A 70 0.06 10.60 6.56
C VAL A 70 1.02 11.35 7.48
N LYS A 71 0.52 12.38 8.17
CA LYS A 71 1.29 13.18 9.14
C LYS A 71 0.98 12.75 10.56
N TYR A 72 1.85 13.15 11.49
CA TYR A 72 1.68 12.85 12.91
C TYR A 72 0.31 13.33 13.42
N GLY A 73 -0.40 12.44 14.12
CA GLY A 73 -1.69 12.73 14.72
C GLY A 73 -2.88 12.69 13.75
N TRP A 74 -2.66 12.47 12.44
CA TRP A 74 -3.76 12.36 11.49
C TRP A 74 -4.56 11.07 11.69
N GLY A 75 -5.89 11.20 11.63
CA GLY A 75 -6.81 10.09 11.43
C GLY A 75 -7.15 9.89 9.95
N LEU A 76 -8.09 8.98 9.70
CA LEU A 76 -8.54 8.68 8.33
C LEU A 76 -9.26 9.88 7.68
N SER A 77 -10.02 10.64 8.46
CA SER A 77 -10.72 11.84 7.98
C SER A 77 -9.77 12.93 7.49
N ASP A 78 -8.66 13.15 8.20
CA ASP A 78 -7.64 14.11 7.80
C ASP A 78 -6.99 13.68 6.49
N TYR A 79 -6.63 12.40 6.38
CA TYR A 79 -6.08 11.84 5.15
C TYR A 79 -7.02 12.04 3.95
N VAL A 80 -8.31 11.71 4.10
CA VAL A 80 -9.30 11.87 3.01
C VAL A 80 -9.46 13.34 2.63
N ARG A 81 -9.49 14.26 3.61
CA ARG A 81 -9.60 15.70 3.35
C ARG A 81 -8.44 16.23 2.51
N HIS A 82 -7.23 15.72 2.74
CA HIS A 82 -6.01 16.22 2.08
C HIS A 82 -5.65 15.45 0.79
N TYR A 83 -5.96 14.15 0.72
CA TYR A 83 -5.48 13.25 -0.33
C TYR A 83 -6.55 12.35 -0.94
N GLY A 84 -7.83 12.50 -0.58
CA GLY A 84 -8.93 11.66 -1.08
C GLY A 84 -9.04 11.65 -2.61
N GLU A 85 -9.05 12.82 -3.26
CA GLU A 85 -9.10 12.92 -4.72
C GLU A 85 -7.88 12.28 -5.38
N LYS A 86 -6.68 12.57 -4.89
CA LYS A 86 -5.44 11.96 -5.39
C LYS A 86 -5.43 10.43 -5.20
N ALA A 87 -5.94 9.94 -4.09
CA ALA A 87 -6.07 8.49 -3.83
C ALA A 87 -7.04 7.84 -4.83
N ARG A 88 -8.16 8.50 -5.13
CA ARG A 88 -9.12 8.07 -6.15
C ARG A 88 -8.50 8.06 -7.53
N GLU A 89 -7.73 9.07 -7.90
CA GLU A 89 -7.01 9.10 -9.19
C GLU A 89 -5.97 7.98 -9.32
N LEU A 90 -5.37 7.53 -8.21
CA LEU A 90 -4.35 6.48 -8.24
C LEU A 90 -4.91 5.06 -8.28
N ALA A 91 -6.05 4.81 -7.65
CA ALA A 91 -6.59 3.46 -7.46
C ALA A 91 -8.06 3.30 -7.88
N GLY A 92 -8.74 4.35 -8.32
CA GLY A 92 -10.14 4.31 -8.74
C GLY A 92 -11.17 4.13 -7.63
N LEU A 93 -10.76 3.94 -6.37
CA LEU A 93 -11.65 3.74 -5.23
C LEU A 93 -11.93 5.04 -4.47
N SER A 94 -13.19 5.19 -4.06
CA SER A 94 -13.64 6.22 -3.12
C SER A 94 -14.69 5.64 -2.17
N GLY A 95 -14.72 6.12 -0.93
CA GLY A 95 -15.72 5.72 0.08
C GLY A 95 -15.11 5.04 1.30
N SER A 96 -15.98 4.48 2.14
CA SER A 96 -15.61 4.00 3.49
C SER A 96 -15.40 2.48 3.58
N GLY A 97 -15.44 1.74 2.48
CA GLY A 97 -15.33 0.29 2.47
C GLY A 97 -13.90 -0.22 2.69
N ILE A 98 -13.35 -0.89 1.67
CA ILE A 98 -12.07 -1.59 1.75
C ILE A 98 -10.92 -0.59 1.85
N ILE A 99 -9.95 -0.85 2.72
CA ILE A 99 -8.72 -0.05 2.79
C ILE A 99 -7.63 -0.74 1.99
N LEU A 100 -7.15 -0.06 0.94
CA LEU A 100 -5.97 -0.46 0.19
C LEU A 100 -4.74 0.24 0.79
N LEU A 101 -3.99 -0.48 1.62
CA LEU A 101 -2.91 0.08 2.44
C LEU A 101 -1.55 -0.09 1.75
N ASP A 102 -0.90 1.00 1.38
CA ASP A 102 0.47 0.97 0.84
C ASP A 102 1.52 1.26 1.90
N ASP A 103 2.66 0.58 1.81
CA ASP A 103 3.76 0.58 2.79
C ASP A 103 3.28 0.25 4.23
N GLY A 104 2.45 -0.78 4.37
CA GLY A 104 1.75 -1.14 5.60
C GLY A 104 2.66 -1.39 6.81
N GLU A 105 3.92 -1.78 6.59
CA GLU A 105 4.87 -2.02 7.67
C GLU A 105 5.17 -0.80 8.54
N LEU A 106 4.89 0.40 8.01
CA LEU A 106 5.09 1.65 8.73
C LEU A 106 4.20 1.75 9.98
N LEU A 107 3.06 1.05 10.02
CA LEU A 107 2.12 1.11 11.14
C LEU A 107 2.68 0.51 12.43
N TRP A 108 3.44 -0.59 12.36
CA TRP A 108 4.09 -1.16 13.54
C TRP A 108 5.50 -0.59 13.77
N ARG A 109 6.20 -0.15 12.72
CA ARG A 109 7.49 0.55 12.87
C ARG A 109 7.35 1.91 13.55
N TYR A 110 6.25 2.61 13.32
CA TYR A 110 6.00 3.96 13.82
C TYR A 110 4.63 4.10 14.47
N GLY A 111 4.25 3.14 15.33
CA GLY A 111 2.91 3.08 15.93
C GLY A 111 2.45 4.37 16.64
N ALA A 112 3.38 5.16 17.21
CA ALA A 112 3.04 6.44 17.81
C ALA A 112 2.55 7.48 16.78
N VAL A 113 3.13 7.51 15.58
CA VAL A 113 2.77 8.42 14.50
C VAL A 113 1.37 8.11 13.98
N TYR A 114 1.08 6.82 13.84
CA TYR A 114 -0.13 6.32 13.19
C TYR A 114 -1.25 5.93 14.15
N ARG A 115 -1.14 6.22 15.45
CA ARG A 115 -2.10 5.77 16.47
C ARG A 115 -3.56 6.07 16.12
N ASN A 116 -3.84 7.30 15.68
CA ASN A 116 -5.19 7.72 15.34
C ASN A 116 -5.70 6.98 14.10
N LEU A 117 -4.85 6.86 13.09
CA LEU A 117 -5.15 6.09 11.89
C LEU A 117 -5.42 4.61 12.21
N VAL A 118 -4.57 3.95 13.01
CA VAL A 118 -4.75 2.55 13.42
C VAL A 118 -6.11 2.34 14.10
N ARG A 119 -6.52 3.27 14.97
CA ARG A 119 -7.84 3.23 15.60
C ARG A 119 -8.97 3.28 14.57
N ASP A 120 -8.83 4.11 13.54
CA ASP A 120 -9.85 4.29 12.50
C ASP A 120 -9.88 3.13 11.48
N LEU A 121 -8.77 2.41 11.33
CA LEU A 121 -8.64 1.22 10.48
C LEU A 121 -9.18 -0.06 11.13
N LYS A 122 -9.28 -0.09 12.47
CA LYS A 122 -9.70 -1.27 13.22
C LYS A 122 -11.08 -1.76 12.78
N GLY A 123 -11.18 -3.05 12.49
CA GLY A 123 -12.43 -3.70 12.04
C GLY A 123 -12.80 -3.45 10.59
N ARG A 124 -11.98 -2.71 9.82
CA ARG A 124 -12.13 -2.59 8.37
C ARG A 124 -11.40 -3.74 7.67
N GLN A 125 -11.89 -4.11 6.50
CA GLN A 125 -11.17 -5.01 5.61
C GLN A 125 -9.91 -4.30 5.07
N ILE A 126 -8.76 -4.95 5.22
CA ILE A 126 -7.46 -4.46 4.76
C ILE A 126 -6.95 -5.32 3.61
N VAL A 127 -6.61 -4.69 2.50
CA VAL A 127 -5.73 -5.26 1.48
C VAL A 127 -4.46 -4.41 1.49
N GLY A 128 -3.35 -4.97 1.96
CA GLY A 128 -2.13 -4.21 2.23
C GLY A 128 -0.92 -4.68 1.43
N ALA A 129 -0.05 -3.74 1.08
CA ALA A 129 1.28 -4.00 0.52
C ALA A 129 2.36 -3.77 1.58
N PHE A 130 3.28 -4.72 1.72
CA PHE A 130 4.30 -4.74 2.77
C PHE A 130 5.67 -5.09 2.21
N ARG A 131 6.71 -4.36 2.64
CA ARG A 131 8.10 -4.73 2.29
C ARG A 131 8.66 -5.79 3.21
N GLU A 132 8.40 -5.61 4.50
CA GLU A 132 8.68 -6.56 5.56
C GLU A 132 7.35 -6.87 6.23
N PHE A 133 7.14 -8.13 6.58
CA PHE A 133 5.87 -8.58 7.12
C PHE A 133 6.08 -9.29 8.43
N ASP A 134 5.45 -8.74 9.46
CA ASP A 134 5.33 -9.32 10.78
C ASP A 134 3.88 -9.82 10.91
N VAL A 135 3.73 -11.14 10.92
CA VAL A 135 2.41 -11.78 10.94
C VAL A 135 1.67 -11.50 12.24
N ASP A 136 2.38 -11.49 13.38
CA ASP A 136 1.76 -11.23 14.68
C ASP A 136 1.29 -9.79 14.76
N ALA A 137 2.10 -8.84 14.30
CA ALA A 137 1.71 -7.44 14.21
C ALA A 137 0.50 -7.24 13.29
N ALA A 138 0.49 -7.87 12.11
CA ALA A 138 -0.61 -7.79 11.16
C ALA A 138 -1.91 -8.37 11.75
N THR A 139 -1.85 -9.54 12.40
CA THR A 139 -3.01 -10.17 13.04
C THR A 139 -3.53 -9.33 14.21
N ILE A 140 -2.66 -8.74 15.02
CA ILE A 140 -3.07 -7.84 16.12
C ILE A 140 -3.75 -6.58 15.59
N LEU A 141 -3.23 -6.00 14.51
CA LEU A 141 -3.75 -4.74 13.96
C LEU A 141 -5.03 -4.93 13.14
N PHE A 142 -5.12 -6.01 12.36
CA PHE A 142 -6.11 -6.17 11.30
C PHE A 142 -6.93 -7.46 11.38
N GLY A 143 -6.51 -8.44 12.19
CA GLY A 143 -7.07 -9.79 12.23
C GLY A 143 -6.42 -10.74 11.23
N ASP A 144 -6.95 -11.95 11.13
CA ASP A 144 -6.42 -12.96 10.21
C ASP A 144 -6.60 -12.54 8.73
N GLY A 145 -5.72 -13.03 7.86
CA GLY A 145 -5.76 -12.71 6.44
C GLY A 145 -4.98 -13.68 5.57
N PHE A 146 -5.17 -13.54 4.26
CA PHE A 146 -4.43 -14.30 3.27
C PHE A 146 -3.13 -13.57 2.92
N THR A 147 -1.99 -14.20 3.16
CA THR A 147 -0.68 -13.64 2.82
C THR A 147 -0.16 -14.22 1.51
N ILE A 148 0.31 -13.36 0.61
CA ILE A 148 0.98 -13.74 -0.63
C ILE A 148 2.35 -13.06 -0.71
N TYR A 149 3.36 -13.81 -1.14
CA TYR A 149 4.72 -13.32 -1.30
C TYR A 149 5.04 -13.16 -2.79
N LEU A 150 5.33 -11.93 -3.19
CA LEU A 150 5.79 -11.59 -4.53
C LEU A 150 7.32 -11.65 -4.56
N GLU A 151 7.85 -12.50 -5.43
CA GLU A 151 9.27 -12.51 -5.72
C GLU A 151 9.69 -11.30 -6.56
N ARG A 152 10.99 -11.02 -6.58
CA ARG A 152 11.54 -9.94 -7.39
C ARG A 152 11.45 -10.31 -8.87
N GLN A 153 10.49 -9.73 -9.58
CA GLN A 153 10.61 -9.62 -11.04
C GLN A 153 11.86 -8.75 -11.31
N GLN A 154 12.85 -9.30 -12.03
CA GLN A 154 14.18 -8.71 -12.22
C GLN A 154 14.13 -7.21 -12.59
N ALA A 155 14.50 -6.34 -11.65
CA ALA A 155 15.09 -5.00 -11.91
C ALA A 155 15.68 -4.38 -10.62
N ALA A 156 16.70 -3.55 -10.83
CA ALA A 156 17.61 -2.78 -9.95
C ALA A 156 17.28 -2.57 -8.46
N THR A 157 18.35 -2.51 -7.64
CA THR A 157 18.34 -2.35 -6.18
C THR A 157 17.64 -1.05 -5.75
N PRO A 158 16.58 -1.11 -4.93
CA PRO A 158 15.87 0.11 -4.51
C PRO A 158 16.51 0.76 -3.28
N ALA A 159 16.59 2.09 -3.29
CA ALA A 159 17.03 2.91 -2.16
C ALA A 159 16.06 2.80 -0.95
N ALA A 160 16.63 2.84 0.26
CA ALA A 160 15.86 2.88 1.51
C ALA A 160 14.91 4.09 1.51
N LYS A 161 13.62 3.86 1.77
CA LYS A 161 12.66 4.95 1.97
C LYS A 161 12.54 5.24 3.45
N ALA A 162 12.77 6.51 3.81
CA ALA A 162 12.58 7.04 5.15
C ALA A 162 11.32 7.92 5.20
N PRO A 163 10.55 7.91 6.29
CA PRO A 163 9.45 8.85 6.47
C PRO A 163 9.98 10.28 6.51
N LEU A 164 9.51 11.14 5.61
CA LEU A 164 9.97 12.53 5.53
C LEU A 164 9.24 13.43 6.55
N GLY A 165 9.79 13.38 7.77
CA GLY A 165 10.05 14.54 8.64
C GLY A 165 11.52 14.59 9.12
N LEU A 166 12.36 13.63 8.71
CA LEU A 166 13.75 13.44 9.15
C LEU A 166 14.77 13.39 7.99
N GLY A 167 14.35 13.71 6.76
CA GLY A 167 15.16 13.54 5.54
C GLY A 167 16.38 14.47 5.37
N PHE A 168 16.83 15.15 6.42
CA PHE A 168 17.93 16.13 6.36
C PHE A 168 19.15 15.79 7.22
N LEU A 169 19.18 14.64 7.91
CA LEU A 169 20.36 14.22 8.67
C LEU A 169 20.92 12.92 8.10
N GLY A 170 22.02 13.03 7.35
CA GLY A 170 22.88 11.88 7.02
C GLY A 170 23.09 11.55 5.54
N LYS A 171 23.13 12.53 4.63
CA LYS A 171 23.67 12.28 3.28
C LYS A 171 25.18 12.06 3.35
N THR A 172 25.64 10.81 3.33
CA THR A 172 26.95 10.48 2.73
C THR A 172 26.72 10.26 1.24
N THR A 173 27.04 11.28 0.46
CA THR A 173 27.12 11.19 -0.99
C THR A 173 28.46 10.55 -1.35
N GLU A 174 28.47 9.30 -1.80
CA GLU A 174 29.64 8.77 -2.51
C GLU A 174 29.67 9.38 -3.91
N VAL A 175 30.72 10.16 -4.17
CA VAL A 175 31.05 10.69 -5.50
C VAL A 175 32.00 9.70 -6.16
N ILE A 176 31.55 9.05 -7.23
CA ILE A 176 32.44 8.29 -8.13
C ILE A 176 32.97 9.28 -9.16
N VAL A 177 34.28 9.53 -9.15
CA VAL A 177 35.00 10.26 -10.19
C VAL A 177 35.37 9.25 -11.28
N LEU A 178 34.98 9.52 -12.53
CA LEU A 178 35.37 8.75 -13.72
C LEU A 178 36.87 8.84 -13.99
#